data_AF-A0AA43RJA8-F1
#
_entry.id   AF-A0AA43RJA8-F1
#
_cell.length_a   1.000
_cell.length_b   1.000
_cell.length_c   1.000
_cell.angle_alpha   90.00
_cell.angle_beta   90.00
_cell.angle_gamma   90.00
#
_symmetry.space_group_name_H-M   'P 1'
#
loop_
_entity.id
_entity.type
_entity.pdbx_description
1 polymer ?
#
loop_
_entity_poly.entity_id
_entity_poly.type
_entity_poly.pdbx_seq_one_letter_code
_entity_poly.pdbx_strand_id
1 'polypeptide(L)' 'MAQGILGLPVIAIYKDGEKVDEVVKEDATKESVEEMIKKYY' A
#
# COMPACT_ATOMS: atom_id res chain seq x y z
N MET A 1 -4.70 -9.36 -24.82
CA MET A 1 -4.14 -8.31 -23.96
C MET A 1 -4.78 -8.45 -22.61
N ALA A 2 -4.07 -9.04 -21.63
CA ALA A 2 -4.62 -9.23 -20.30
C ALA A 2 -4.52 -7.91 -19.54
N GLN A 3 -5.64 -7.20 -19.39
CA GLN A 3 -5.76 -6.10 -18.43
C GLN A 3 -5.90 -6.74 -17.04
N GLY A 4 -4.86 -7.44 -16.59
CA GLY A 4 -4.84 -8.12 -15.31
C GLY A 4 -4.61 -7.10 -14.21
N ILE A 5 -5.53 -7.00 -13.24
CA ILE A 5 -5.27 -6.25 -12.02
C ILE A 5 -4.17 -7.02 -11.27
N LEU A 6 -2.94 -6.51 -11.31
CA LEU A 6 -1.73 -7.24 -10.88
C LEU A 6 -1.45 -7.26 -9.38
N GLY A 7 -2.41 -6.89 -8.52
CA GLY A 7 -2.09 -6.83 -7.09
C GLY A 7 -3.17 -6.34 -6.15
N LEU A 8 -4.43 -6.73 -6.31
CA LEU A 8 -5.37 -6.56 -5.20
C LEU A 8 -4.98 -7.50 -4.05
N PRO A 9 -5.01 -7.04 -2.79
CA PRO A 9 -5.18 -5.65 -2.32
C PRO A 9 -3.89 -4.80 -2.38
N VAL A 10 -4.04 -3.48 -2.57
CA VAL A 10 -2.94 -2.48 -2.48
C VAL A 10 -3.32 -1.43 -1.42
N ILE A 11 -2.37 -1.09 -0.55
CA ILE A 11 -2.47 0.02 0.40
C ILE A 11 -1.31 0.95 0.14
N ALA A 12 -1.59 2.24 -0.06
CA ALA A 12 -0.56 3.25 -0.35
C ALA A 12 -0.77 4.50 0.49
N ILE A 13 0.32 5.10 0.94
CA ILE A 13 0.32 6.38 1.66
C ILE A 13 0.73 7.49 0.69
N TYR A 14 -0.06 8.55 0.67
CA TYR A 14 0.22 9.76 -0.10
C TYR A 14 0.44 10.94 0.84
N LYS A 15 1.47 11.74 0.55
CA LYS A 15 1.78 12.96 1.29
C LYS A 15 2.08 14.07 0.28
N ASP A 16 1.47 15.23 0.48
CA ASP A 16 1.60 16.39 -0.43
C ASP A 16 1.25 16.10 -1.90
N GLY A 17 0.36 15.12 -2.13
CA GLY A 17 -0.07 14.70 -3.47
C GLY A 17 0.84 13.66 -4.13
N GLU A 18 1.92 13.23 -3.47
CA GLU A 18 2.85 12.22 -3.97
C GLU A 18 2.75 10.91 -3.18
N LYS A 19 2.93 9.77 -3.86
CA LYS A 19 2.95 8.46 -3.20
C LYS A 19 4.29 8.28 -2.49
N VAL A 20 4.26 8.08 -1.18
CA VAL A 20 5.48 7.97 -0.35
C VAL A 20 5.74 6.55 0.16
N ASP A 21 4.72 5.68 0.16
CA ASP A 21 4.88 4.26 0.51
C ASP A 21 3.72 3.41 -0.05
N GLU A 22 3.95 2.11 -0.27
CA GLU A 22 2.90 1.15 -0.67
C GLU A 22 3.20 -0.30 -0.24
N VAL A 23 2.15 -1.04 0.12
CA VAL A 23 2.16 -2.51 0.30
C VAL A 23 1.10 -3.15 -0.60
N VAL A 24 1.40 -4.33 -1.11
CA VAL A 24 0.56 -5.03 -2.09
C VAL A 24 0.42 -6.52 -1.75
N LYS A 25 -0.65 -7.16 -2.23
CA LYS A 25 -0.86 -8.63 -2.17
C LYS A 25 -0.78 -9.19 -0.75
N GLU A 26 0.23 -10.02 -0.46
CA GLU A 26 0.41 -10.72 0.80
C GLU A 26 1.01 -9.82 1.88
N ASP A 27 1.72 -8.75 1.51
CA ASP A 27 2.25 -7.74 2.42
C ASP A 27 1.19 -6.72 2.87
N ALA A 28 0.03 -6.72 2.24
CA ALA A 28 -1.13 -5.93 2.64
C ALA A 28 -1.83 -6.52 3.89
N THR A 29 -1.04 -6.89 4.90
CA THR A 29 -1.53 -7.40 6.18
C THR A 29 -1.88 -6.26 7.12
N LYS A 30 -2.71 -6.56 8.13
CA LYS A 30 -3.04 -5.58 9.17
C LYS A 30 -1.81 -5.02 9.87
N GLU A 31 -0.85 -5.89 10.22
CA GLU A 31 0.38 -5.49 10.91
C GLU A 31 1.21 -4.53 10.05
N SER A 32 1.44 -4.88 8.78
CA SER A 32 2.18 -4.03 7.84
C SER A 32 1.49 -2.67 7.64
N VAL A 33 0.16 -2.62 7.57
CA VAL A 33 -0.59 -1.37 7.47
C VAL A 33 -0.49 -0.55 8.77
N GLU A 34 -0.53 -1.19 9.95
CA GLU A 34 -0.34 -0.50 11.23
C GLU A 34 1.07 0.09 11.37
N GLU A 35 2.11 -0.63 10.92
CA GLU A 35 3.48 -0.13 10.88
C GLU A 35 3.64 1.03 9.89
N MET A 36 3.05 0.92 8.70
CA MET A 36 3.02 2.01 7.74
C MET A 36 2.38 3.26 8.35
N ILE A 37 1.25 3.14 9.04
CA ILE A 37 0.61 4.29 9.68
C ILE A 37 1.54 4.91 10.72
N LYS A 38 2.10 4.11 11.66
CA LYS A 38 3.01 4.60 12.71
C LYS A 38 4.27 5.29 12.18
N LYS A 39 4.75 4.88 11.01
CA LYS A 39 5.94 5.47 10.37
C LYS A 39 5.68 6.89 9.87
N TYR A 40 4.44 7.21 9.51
CA TYR A 40 4.08 8.49 8.90
C TYR A 40 3.13 9.36 9.76
N TYR A 41 2.47 8.81 10.79
CA TYR A 41 1.49 9.46 11.67
C TYR A 41 1.55 8.91 13.11
#